data_AF-A0AA86PK84-F1
#
_entry.id   AF-A0AA86PK84-F1
#
_cell.length_a   1.000
_cell.length_b   1.000
_cell.length_c   1.000
_cell.angle_alpha   90.00
_cell.angle_beta   90.00
_cell.angle_gamma   90.00
#
_symmetry.space_group_name_H-M   'P 1'
#
loop_
_entity.id
_entity.type
_entity.pdbx_description
1 polymer ?
#
loop_
_entity_poly.entity_id
_entity_poly.type
_entity_poly.pdbx_seq_one_letter_code
_entity_poly.pdbx_strand_id
1 'polypeptide(L)'
;MQNLQMERNARTIRRWTNEEQRKFKEMTEIYRLDFRSYVQHFPGRTYTQIRMNYYNQLRKNKIVETSDIRPKENFQPVFEKLKHEEPDEEIFQQTLLKIHTESRLFSEQQANQSTQFTSPALNSAKQQLLIDPLRQAVQEQQPINDMKTIHNLINMIDEKAMQQQKQQTK
;
A
#
# COMPACT_ATOMS: atom_id res chain seq x y z
N MET A 1 42.72 -4.07 15.00
CA MET A 1 41.53 -4.39 14.18
C MET A 1 40.60 -3.17 14.10
N GLN A 2 40.95 -2.14 13.31
CA GLN A 2 40.23 -0.84 13.33
C GLN A 2 40.06 -0.19 11.92
N ASN A 3 39.97 -0.98 10.84
CA ASN A 3 39.79 -0.44 9.47
C ASN A 3 38.43 -0.74 8.80
N LEU A 4 37.42 -1.23 9.54
CA LEU A 4 36.12 -1.64 8.96
C LEU A 4 35.01 -0.56 8.96
N GLN A 5 35.28 0.66 9.45
CA GLN A 5 34.23 1.67 9.67
C GLN A 5 34.19 2.83 8.68
N MET A 6 35.22 3.05 7.85
CA MET A 6 35.24 4.18 6.89
C MET A 6 34.69 3.89 5.50
N GLU A 7 34.45 2.63 5.11
CA GLU A 7 33.81 2.31 3.81
C GLU A 7 32.28 2.53 3.78
N ARG A 8 31.69 3.08 4.85
CA ARG A 8 30.23 3.08 5.01
C ARG A 8 29.47 4.18 4.25
N ASN A 9 30.09 5.23 3.71
CA ASN A 9 29.28 6.39 3.27
C ASN A 9 29.66 7.09 1.96
N ALA A 10 30.67 6.63 1.21
CA ALA A 10 30.78 7.04 -0.19
C ALA A 10 29.78 6.20 -1.02
N ARG A 11 28.48 6.50 -0.89
CA ARG A 11 27.42 5.96 -1.76
C ARG A 11 27.52 6.57 -3.16
N THR A 12 28.72 6.57 -3.75
CA THR A 12 28.87 6.94 -5.14
C THR A 12 28.02 5.95 -5.93
N ILE A 13 27.01 6.49 -6.61
CA ILE A 13 26.10 5.71 -7.45
C ILE A 13 26.94 5.24 -8.64
N ARG A 14 27.68 4.14 -8.46
CA ARG A 14 28.47 3.52 -9.51
C ARG A 14 27.49 3.04 -10.58
N ARG A 15 27.63 3.54 -11.81
CA ARG A 15 26.81 3.10 -12.95
C ARG A 15 27.03 1.60 -13.22
N TRP A 16 26.00 0.90 -13.67
CA TRP A 16 26.07 -0.52 -14.05
C TRP A 16 26.76 -0.64 -15.41
N THR A 17 27.82 -1.42 -15.50
CA THR A 17 28.51 -1.69 -16.78
C THR A 17 27.69 -2.65 -17.64
N ASN A 18 27.98 -2.72 -18.94
CA ASN A 18 27.29 -3.65 -19.86
C ASN A 18 27.54 -5.12 -19.47
N GLU A 19 28.74 -5.45 -19.00
CA GLU A 19 29.07 -6.78 -18.50
C GLU A 19 28.28 -7.13 -17.25
N GLU A 20 28.18 -6.20 -16.29
CA GLU A 20 27.35 -6.38 -15.09
C GLU A 20 25.88 -6.58 -15.48
N GLN A 21 25.35 -5.83 -16.44
CA GLN A 21 23.97 -5.97 -16.91
C GLN A 21 23.71 -7.32 -17.58
N ARG A 22 24.63 -7.79 -18.45
CA ARG A 22 24.52 -9.12 -19.08
C ARG A 22 24.49 -10.22 -18.02
N LYS A 23 25.44 -10.20 -17.10
CA LYS A 23 25.51 -11.16 -15.99
C LYS A 23 24.26 -11.08 -15.10
N PHE A 24 23.71 -9.89 -14.89
CA PHE A 24 22.50 -9.70 -14.08
C PHE A 24 21.30 -10.38 -14.72
N LYS A 25 21.18 -10.32 -16.05
CA LYS A 25 20.13 -11.02 -16.80
C LYS A 25 20.27 -12.54 -16.64
N GLU A 26 21.48 -13.09 -16.81
CA GLU A 26 21.77 -14.52 -16.61
C GLU A 26 21.37 -14.98 -15.20
N MET A 27 21.75 -14.22 -14.16
CA MET A 27 21.42 -14.56 -12.77
C MET A 27 19.91 -14.46 -12.49
N THR A 28 19.20 -13.57 -13.19
CA THR A 28 17.73 -13.45 -13.11
C THR A 28 17.01 -14.66 -13.65
N GLU A 29 17.56 -15.29 -14.70
CA GLU A 29 17.03 -16.53 -15.25
C GLU A 29 17.26 -17.72 -14.32
N ILE A 30 18.45 -17.81 -13.70
CA ILE A 30 18.84 -18.92 -12.81
C ILE A 30 18.17 -18.83 -11.44
N TYR A 31 18.35 -17.72 -10.73
CA TYR A 31 17.99 -17.58 -9.32
C TYR A 31 16.67 -16.83 -9.07
N ARG A 32 16.03 -16.33 -10.14
CA ARG A 32 14.77 -15.57 -10.05
C ARG A 32 14.89 -14.37 -9.09
N LEU A 33 14.14 -14.35 -7.99
CA LEU A 33 14.08 -13.25 -7.02
C LEU A 33 15.03 -13.43 -5.82
N ASP A 34 15.87 -14.46 -5.80
CA ASP A 34 16.83 -14.67 -4.71
C ASP A 34 18.10 -13.81 -4.89
N PHE A 35 17.99 -12.52 -4.56
CA PHE A 35 19.11 -11.57 -4.69
C PHE A 35 20.28 -11.83 -3.72
N ARG A 36 20.11 -12.69 -2.70
CA ARG A 36 21.24 -13.03 -1.80
C ARG A 36 22.28 -13.84 -2.54
N SER A 37 21.84 -14.78 -3.39
CA SER A 37 22.71 -15.60 -4.24
C SER A 37 23.47 -14.76 -5.28
N TYR A 38 22.95 -13.60 -5.69
CA TYR A 38 23.59 -12.74 -6.68
C TYR A 38 24.87 -12.09 -6.16
N VAL A 39 24.95 -11.79 -4.86
CA VAL A 39 26.06 -11.03 -4.27
C VAL A 39 27.41 -11.70 -4.58
N GLN A 40 27.44 -13.03 -4.64
CA GLN A 40 28.63 -13.81 -4.97
C GLN A 40 29.14 -13.55 -6.40
N HIS A 41 28.27 -13.13 -7.31
CA HIS A 41 28.58 -12.90 -8.72
C HIS A 41 28.91 -11.44 -9.07
N PHE A 42 28.68 -10.49 -8.15
CA PHE A 42 28.88 -9.04 -8.34
C PHE A 42 29.80 -8.43 -7.28
N PRO A 43 31.13 -8.62 -7.38
CA PRO A 43 32.07 -8.02 -6.46
C PRO A 43 31.97 -6.49 -6.50
N GLY A 44 31.85 -5.86 -5.33
CA GLY A 44 31.67 -4.41 -5.20
C GLY A 44 30.22 -3.93 -5.38
N ARG A 45 29.24 -4.83 -5.46
CA ARG A 45 27.83 -4.50 -5.35
C ARG A 45 27.24 -5.09 -4.09
N THR A 46 26.39 -4.30 -3.44
CA THR A 46 25.63 -4.75 -2.27
C THR A 46 24.30 -5.36 -2.70
N TYR A 47 23.74 -6.23 -1.85
CA TYR A 47 22.39 -6.79 -2.01
C TYR A 47 21.36 -5.71 -2.35
N THR A 48 21.38 -4.58 -1.63
CA THR A 48 20.44 -3.47 -1.83
C THR A 48 20.56 -2.86 -3.23
N GLN A 49 21.77 -2.69 -3.75
CA GLN A 49 21.98 -2.15 -5.11
C GLN A 49 21.48 -3.12 -6.19
N ILE A 50 21.71 -4.41 -6.02
CA ILE A 50 21.24 -5.47 -6.92
C ILE A 50 19.70 -5.46 -6.96
N ARG A 51 19.05 -5.49 -5.79
CA ARG A 51 17.59 -5.43 -5.67
C ARG A 51 17.01 -4.14 -6.28
N MET A 52 17.64 -2.99 -6.02
CA MET A 52 17.21 -1.71 -6.58
C MET A 52 17.34 -1.68 -8.11
N ASN A 53 18.41 -2.25 -8.66
CA ASN A 53 18.60 -2.36 -10.11
C ASN A 53 17.49 -3.20 -10.76
N TYR A 54 17.09 -4.31 -10.14
CA TYR A 54 15.99 -5.15 -10.61
C TYR A 54 14.69 -4.35 -10.80
N TYR A 55 14.24 -3.67 -9.74
CA TYR A 55 13.00 -2.89 -9.80
C TYR A 55 13.09 -1.68 -10.74
N ASN A 56 14.27 -1.08 -10.87
CA ASN A 56 14.50 -0.02 -11.84
C ASN A 56 14.39 -0.54 -13.28
N GLN A 57 14.88 -1.76 -13.57
CA GLN A 57 14.68 -2.39 -14.88
C GLN A 57 13.20 -2.73 -15.12
N LEU A 58 12.49 -3.27 -14.12
CA LEU A 58 11.05 -3.51 -14.25
C LEU A 58 10.26 -2.23 -14.54
N ARG A 59 10.59 -1.12 -13.86
CA ARG A 59 9.97 0.18 -14.14
C ARG A 59 10.25 0.65 -15.57
N LYS A 60 11.49 0.50 -16.05
CA LYS A 60 11.84 0.85 -17.43
C LYS A 60 11.09 -0.01 -18.44
N ASN A 61 10.99 -1.32 -18.21
CA ASN A 61 10.30 -2.23 -19.13
C ASN A 61 8.79 -1.99 -19.16
N LYS A 62 8.16 -1.68 -18.01
CA LYS A 62 6.76 -1.27 -17.96
C LYS A 62 6.50 0.00 -18.76
N ILE A 63 7.44 0.95 -18.75
CA ILE A 63 7.35 2.17 -19.56
C ILE A 63 7.43 1.81 -21.06
N VAL A 64 8.31 0.89 -21.45
CA VAL A 64 8.47 0.45 -22.85
C VAL A 64 7.17 -0.21 -23.37
N GLU A 65 6.55 -1.06 -22.56
CA GLU A 65 5.30 -1.75 -22.95
C GLU A 65 4.12 -0.78 -23.10
N THR A 66 4.14 0.35 -22.40
CA THR A 66 3.13 1.42 -22.57
C THR A 66 3.51 2.48 -23.62
N SER A 67 4.77 2.53 -24.08
CA SER A 67 5.22 3.57 -25.02
C SER A 67 4.90 3.27 -26.48
N ASP A 68 4.61 2.01 -26.83
CA ASP A 68 4.13 1.64 -28.17
C ASP A 68 2.59 1.76 -28.32
N ILE A 69 1.88 2.10 -27.24
CA ILE A 69 0.46 2.51 -27.28
C ILE A 69 0.35 4.03 -27.05
N ARG A 70 1.24 4.81 -27.67
CA ARG A 70 0.83 6.14 -28.12
C ARG A 70 0.52 6.03 -29.60
N PRO A 71 -0.76 6.05 -30.00
CA PRO A 71 -1.09 6.45 -31.35
C PRO A 71 -0.33 7.76 -31.59
N LYS A 72 0.55 7.80 -32.60
CA LYS A 72 1.05 9.06 -33.18
C LYS A 72 -0.08 9.77 -33.94
N GLU A 73 -1.29 9.69 -33.44
CA GLU A 73 -2.33 10.62 -33.84
C GLU A 73 -1.96 11.94 -33.19
N ASN A 74 -2.00 13.00 -33.99
CA ASN A 74 -1.96 14.37 -33.53
C ASN A 74 -2.92 14.52 -32.34
N PHE A 75 -2.41 14.41 -31.12
CA PHE A 75 -3.02 15.05 -29.98
C PHE A 75 -2.77 16.55 -30.14
N GLN A 76 -3.45 17.15 -31.13
CA GLN A 76 -4.04 18.44 -30.86
C GLN A 76 -4.76 18.29 -29.51
N PRO A 77 -4.60 19.24 -28.59
CA PRO A 77 -5.16 19.12 -27.26
C PRO A 77 -6.65 18.83 -27.39
N VAL A 78 -7.07 17.61 -27.04
CA VAL A 78 -8.49 17.25 -26.91
C VAL A 78 -9.16 18.18 -25.88
N PHE A 79 -8.36 18.78 -25.00
CA PHE A 79 -8.75 19.90 -24.13
C PHE A 79 -9.28 21.13 -24.87
N GLU A 80 -8.99 21.32 -26.15
CA GLU A 80 -9.54 22.43 -26.95
C GLU A 80 -10.91 22.07 -27.54
N LYS A 81 -11.18 20.78 -27.80
CA LYS A 81 -12.51 20.29 -28.18
C LYS A 81 -13.47 20.15 -26.98
N LEU A 82 -12.94 20.04 -25.76
CA LEU A 82 -13.74 20.03 -24.53
C LEU A 82 -14.12 21.42 -24.01
N LYS A 83 -13.79 22.51 -24.72
CA LYS A 83 -14.13 23.86 -24.25
C LYS A 83 -15.57 24.28 -24.53
N HIS A 84 -16.36 23.59 -25.36
CA HIS A 84 -17.63 24.13 -25.88
C HIS A 84 -18.86 23.22 -25.80
N GLU A 85 -18.82 22.11 -25.07
CA GLU A 85 -20.04 21.40 -24.71
C GLU A 85 -20.11 21.35 -23.19
N GLU A 86 -20.77 22.34 -22.59
CA GLU A 86 -21.32 22.15 -21.25
C GLU A 86 -22.16 20.87 -21.33
N PRO A 87 -21.86 19.85 -20.50
CA PRO A 87 -22.71 18.67 -20.45
C PRO A 87 -24.13 19.17 -20.14
N ASP A 88 -25.10 18.71 -20.94
CA ASP A 88 -26.51 19.03 -20.73
C ASP A 88 -26.81 18.88 -19.24
N GLU A 89 -27.23 19.99 -18.60
CA GLU A 89 -27.46 20.07 -17.16
C GLU A 89 -28.38 18.94 -16.72
N GLU A 90 -29.31 18.50 -17.58
CA GLU A 90 -30.18 17.36 -17.32
C GLU A 90 -29.40 16.04 -17.16
N ILE A 91 -28.40 15.77 -18.01
CA ILE A 91 -27.55 14.59 -17.92
C ILE A 91 -26.71 14.64 -16.64
N PHE A 92 -26.21 15.83 -16.27
CA PHE A 92 -25.45 16.01 -15.04
C PHE A 92 -26.30 15.72 -13.80
N GLN A 93 -27.50 16.29 -13.73
CA GLN A 93 -28.45 16.08 -12.63
C GLN A 93 -28.90 14.62 -12.53
N GLN A 94 -29.18 13.95 -13.66
CA GLN A 94 -29.49 12.51 -13.68
C GLN A 94 -28.32 11.67 -13.17
N THR A 95 -27.09 12.04 -13.52
CA THR A 95 -25.88 11.34 -13.05
C THR A 95 -25.69 11.49 -11.55
N LEU A 96 -25.88 12.69 -11.00
CA LEU A 96 -25.82 12.93 -9.55
C LEU A 96 -26.90 12.15 -8.80
N LEU A 97 -28.13 12.13 -9.33
CA LEU A 97 -29.23 11.37 -8.73
C LEU A 97 -28.91 9.87 -8.69
N LYS A 98 -28.34 9.33 -9.77
CA LYS A 98 -27.93 7.93 -9.87
C LYS A 98 -26.83 7.57 -8.86
N ILE A 99 -25.83 8.43 -8.70
CA ILE A 99 -24.75 8.21 -7.71
C ILE A 99 -25.32 8.17 -6.29
N HIS A 100 -26.26 9.07 -5.97
CA HIS A 100 -26.90 9.11 -4.66
C HIS A 100 -27.78 7.87 -4.38
N THR A 101 -28.55 7.41 -5.36
CA THR A 101 -29.38 6.21 -5.19
C THR A 101 -28.54 4.95 -5.03
N GLU A 102 -27.49 4.79 -5.83
CA GLU A 102 -26.56 3.65 -5.73
C GLU A 102 -25.85 3.63 -4.37
N SER A 103 -25.39 4.79 -3.88
CA SER A 103 -24.75 4.91 -2.57
C SER A 103 -25.67 4.52 -1.41
N ARG A 104 -26.97 4.88 -1.52
CA ARG A 104 -27.98 4.50 -0.53
C ARG A 104 -28.26 2.99 -0.53
N LEU A 105 -28.47 2.41 -1.72
CA LEU A 105 -28.72 0.97 -1.86
C LEU A 105 -27.56 0.14 -1.31
N PHE A 106 -26.32 0.58 -1.56
CA PHE A 106 -25.13 -0.08 -1.04
C PHE A 106 -25.07 -0.04 0.50
N SER A 107 -25.42 1.10 1.10
CA SER A 107 -25.47 1.24 2.56
C SER A 107 -26.54 0.37 3.20
N GLU A 108 -27.74 0.28 2.60
CA GLU A 108 -28.83 -0.58 3.06
C GLU A 108 -28.47 -2.07 2.95
N GLN A 109 -27.76 -2.48 1.90
CA GLN A 109 -27.26 -3.85 1.77
C GLN A 109 -26.25 -4.21 2.88
N GLN A 110 -25.34 -3.31 3.26
CA GLN A 110 -24.42 -3.55 4.36
C GLN A 110 -25.12 -3.64 5.72
N ALA A 111 -26.15 -2.82 5.95
CA ALA A 111 -26.95 -2.86 7.17
C ALA A 111 -27.68 -4.21 7.32
N ASN A 112 -28.27 -4.70 6.24
CA ASN A 112 -28.99 -5.99 6.24
C ASN A 112 -28.07 -7.21 6.38
N GLN A 113 -26.82 -7.13 5.92
CA GLN A 113 -25.84 -8.20 6.19
C GLN A 113 -25.40 -8.22 7.66
N SER A 114 -25.39 -7.06 8.33
CA SER A 114 -24.98 -6.95 9.73
C SER A 114 -26.04 -7.48 10.71
N THR A 115 -27.32 -7.48 10.34
CA THR A 115 -28.41 -7.96 11.19
C THR A 115 -28.57 -9.48 11.21
N GLN A 116 -28.02 -10.21 10.23
CA GLN A 116 -28.15 -11.69 10.18
C GLN A 116 -27.24 -12.45 11.17
N PHE A 117 -26.31 -11.78 11.85
CA PHE A 117 -25.37 -12.43 12.79
C PHE A 117 -25.54 -12.03 14.27
N THR A 118 -26.57 -11.26 14.62
CA THR A 118 -26.80 -10.89 16.02
C THR A 118 -28.02 -11.63 16.58
N SER A 119 -27.77 -12.77 17.23
CA SER A 119 -28.76 -13.39 18.10
C SER A 119 -29.11 -12.45 19.26
N PRO A 120 -30.38 -12.08 19.48
CA PRO A 120 -30.78 -11.13 20.52
C PRO A 120 -30.61 -11.66 21.97
N ALA A 121 -30.26 -12.93 22.15
CA ALA A 121 -30.23 -13.58 23.45
C ALA A 121 -28.90 -13.44 24.24
N LEU A 122 -27.85 -12.82 23.69
CA LEU A 122 -26.51 -12.84 24.33
C LEU A 122 -25.80 -11.48 24.48
N ASN A 123 -26.49 -10.36 24.25
CA ASN A 123 -25.84 -9.04 24.22
C ASN A 123 -26.11 -8.12 25.41
N SER A 124 -27.00 -8.47 26.35
CA SER A 124 -27.23 -7.59 27.52
C SER A 124 -26.07 -7.64 28.53
N ALA A 125 -25.51 -8.82 28.81
CA ALA A 125 -24.45 -8.96 29.83
C ALA A 125 -23.03 -8.61 29.34
N LYS A 126 -22.76 -8.68 28.03
CA LYS A 126 -21.43 -8.35 27.47
C LYS A 126 -21.30 -6.90 26.98
N GLN A 127 -22.40 -6.22 26.63
CA GLN A 127 -22.32 -4.80 26.27
C GLN A 127 -22.11 -3.89 27.49
N GLN A 128 -22.58 -4.26 28.68
CA GLN A 128 -22.30 -3.48 29.89
C GLN A 128 -20.81 -3.51 30.29
N LEU A 129 -20.10 -4.63 30.06
CA LEU A 129 -18.70 -4.79 30.49
C LEU A 129 -17.65 -4.25 29.52
N LEU A 130 -18.05 -3.81 28.30
CA LEU A 130 -17.12 -3.29 27.30
C LEU A 130 -17.20 -1.76 27.10
N ILE A 131 -18.25 -1.11 27.62
CA ILE A 131 -18.47 0.34 27.44
C ILE A 131 -17.71 1.16 28.51
N ASP A 132 -17.50 0.63 29.70
CA ASP A 132 -16.88 1.38 30.80
C ASP A 132 -15.40 1.77 30.57
N PRO A 133 -14.53 0.92 29.98
CA PRO A 133 -13.13 1.31 29.72
C PRO A 133 -12.99 2.39 28.64
N LEU A 134 -13.88 2.39 27.64
CA LEU A 134 -13.85 3.36 26.54
C LEU A 134 -14.34 4.74 26.98
N ARG A 135 -15.29 4.80 27.93
CA ARG A 135 -15.80 6.06 28.48
C ARG A 135 -14.76 6.77 29.34
N GLN A 136 -13.94 6.00 30.07
CA GLN A 136 -12.86 6.54 30.90
C GLN A 136 -11.70 7.09 30.05
N ALA A 137 -11.37 6.45 28.92
CA ALA A 137 -10.34 6.94 27.99
C ALA A 137 -10.73 8.23 27.24
N VAL A 138 -12.04 8.48 27.07
CA VAL A 138 -12.54 9.71 26.40
C VAL A 138 -12.57 10.91 27.35
N GLN A 139 -12.62 10.69 28.67
CA GLN A 139 -12.67 11.78 29.65
C GLN A 139 -11.27 12.36 29.99
N GLU A 140 -10.19 11.69 29.57
CA GLU A 140 -8.80 12.14 29.72
C GLU A 140 -8.16 12.58 28.39
N GLN A 141 -8.94 13.13 27.45
CA GLN A 141 -8.40 13.70 26.20
C GLN A 141 -7.52 14.93 26.47
N GLN A 142 -6.27 14.69 26.86
CA GLN A 142 -5.16 15.52 26.41
C GLN A 142 -4.95 15.21 24.92
N PRO A 143 -4.81 16.22 24.05
CA PRO A 143 -4.57 15.99 22.63
C PRO A 143 -3.27 15.19 22.47
N ILE A 144 -3.39 13.94 22.03
CA ILE A 144 -2.24 13.08 21.71
C ILE A 144 -1.65 13.60 20.40
N ASN A 145 -0.81 14.62 20.50
CA ASN A 145 -0.09 15.20 19.36
C ASN A 145 1.21 14.45 19.04
N ASP A 146 1.57 13.41 19.82
CA ASP A 146 2.78 12.62 19.58
C ASP A 146 2.48 11.34 18.78
N MET A 147 2.97 11.31 17.54
CA MET A 147 2.96 10.15 16.65
C MET A 147 3.56 8.89 17.29
N LYS A 148 4.51 9.04 18.24
CA LYS A 148 5.08 7.88 18.95
C LYS A 148 4.06 7.19 19.83
N THR A 149 3.18 7.95 20.47
CA THR A 149 2.12 7.41 21.33
C THR A 149 1.09 6.64 20.50
N ILE A 150 0.73 7.16 19.32
CA ILE A 150 -0.15 6.48 18.36
C ILE A 150 0.47 5.16 17.91
N HIS A 151 1.76 5.16 17.56
CA HIS A 151 2.45 3.95 17.11
C HIS A 151 2.53 2.88 18.22
N ASN A 152 2.77 3.29 19.47
CA ASN A 152 2.78 2.37 20.60
C ASN A 152 1.39 1.76 20.89
N LEU A 153 0.32 2.56 20.76
CA LEU A 153 -1.05 2.08 20.90
C LEU A 153 -1.40 1.02 19.85
N ILE A 154 -0.99 1.22 18.60
CA ILE A 154 -1.19 0.24 17.51
C ILE A 154 -0.49 -1.08 17.85
N ASN A 155 0.78 -1.02 18.27
CA ASN A 155 1.54 -2.24 18.64
C ASN A 155 0.91 -2.98 19.83
N MET A 156 0.37 -2.26 20.82
CA MET A 156 -0.33 -2.88 21.96
C MET A 156 -1.63 -3.56 21.56
N ILE A 157 -2.35 -3.03 20.57
CA ILE A 157 -3.59 -3.65 20.06
C ILE A 157 -3.26 -4.96 19.34
N ASP A 158 -2.25 -4.94 18.46
CA ASP A 158 -1.83 -6.13 17.71
C ASP A 158 -1.33 -7.26 18.64
N GLU A 159 -0.59 -6.90 19.70
CA GLU A 159 -0.10 -7.87 20.67
C GLU A 159 -1.24 -8.52 21.48
N LYS A 160 -2.23 -7.72 21.91
CA LYS A 160 -3.42 -8.24 22.60
C LYS A 160 -4.27 -9.13 21.69
N ALA A 161 -4.40 -8.78 20.41
CA ALA A 161 -5.11 -9.61 19.43
C ALA A 161 -4.44 -10.98 19.26
N MET A 162 -3.11 -11.02 19.15
CA MET A 162 -2.36 -12.29 19.09
C MET A 162 -2.51 -13.13 20.36
N GLN A 163 -2.53 -12.51 21.54
CA GLN A 163 -2.71 -13.24 22.80
C GLN A 163 -4.09 -13.87 22.91
N GLN A 164 -5.16 -13.18 22.48
CA GLN A 164 -6.51 -13.75 22.47
C GLN A 164 -6.63 -14.94 21.51
N GLN A 165 -6.00 -14.87 20.34
CA GLN A 165 -6.02 -15.97 19.37
C GLN A 165 -5.31 -17.24 19.90
N LYS A 166 -4.25 -17.07 20.70
CA LYS A 166 -3.56 -18.18 21.40
C LYS A 166 -4.41 -18.82 22.50
N GLN A 167 -5.36 -18.10 23.09
CA GLN A 167 -6.25 -18.64 24.12
C GLN A 167 -7.42 -19.43 23.52
N GLN A 168 -7.81 -19.17 22.27
CA GLN A 168 -8.91 -19.87 21.59
C GLN A 168 -8.48 -21.18 20.91
N THR A 169 -7.17 -21.43 20.81
CA THR A 169 -6.58 -22.61 20.15
C THR A 169 -6.14 -23.69 21.15
N LYS A 170 -6.50 -23.56 22.43
CA LYS A 170 -6.33 -24.56 23.49
C LYS A 170 -7.69 -25.07 23.94
#